data_AF-A0AAD4YZ30-F1
#
_entry.id   AF-A0AAD4YZ30-F1
#
_cell.length_a   1.000
_cell.length_b   1.000
_cell.length_c   1.000
_cell.angle_alpha   90.00
_cell.angle_beta   90.00
_cell.angle_gamma   90.00
#
_symmetry.space_group_name_H-M   'P 1'
#
loop_
_entity.id
_entity.type
_entity.pdbx_description
1 polymer ?
#
loop_
_entity_poly.entity_id
_entity_poly.type
_entity_poly.pdbx_seq_one_letter_code
_entity_poly.pdbx_strand_id
1 'polypeptide(L)'
;MAPGSLVLAAWIPNDTVGQIGQNVFLSNEYHMTLGWSAAGIRSALMTTANPIDNSKRPIRDQGLNSTVASPLAMGAGQVDPNRALDPGLIYDARRQDYINLLCSLNLSKKRVFAITRSKKYTCAL
;
A
#
# COMPACT_ATOMS: atom_id res chain seq x y z
N MET A 1 0.50 -5.41 -7.27
CA MET A 1 1.23 -5.00 -8.49
C MET A 1 0.38 -3.99 -9.27
N ALA A 2 1.02 -3.04 -9.96
CA ALA A 2 0.37 -2.04 -10.82
C ALA A 2 1.33 -1.65 -11.96
N PRO A 3 0.86 -1.04 -13.06
CA PRO A 3 1.74 -0.59 -14.14
C PRO A 3 2.75 0.46 -13.65
N GLY A 4 4.02 0.24 -13.94
CA GLY A 4 5.11 1.14 -13.51
C GLY A 4 6.28 1.28 -14.49
N SER A 5 6.36 0.42 -15.51
CA SER A 5 7.35 0.52 -16.58
C SER A 5 6.80 1.35 -17.75
N LEU A 6 7.54 2.38 -18.17
CA LEU A 6 7.20 3.25 -19.31
C LEU A 6 5.80 3.90 -19.18
N VAL A 7 5.52 4.48 -18.01
CA VAL A 7 4.27 5.20 -17.75
C VAL A 7 4.41 6.66 -18.19
N LEU A 8 3.51 7.12 -19.04
CA LEU A 8 3.42 8.54 -19.41
C LEU A 8 2.80 9.33 -18.25
N ALA A 9 3.45 10.42 -17.86
CA ALA A 9 2.97 11.33 -16.83
C ALA A 9 3.31 12.79 -17.21
N ALA A 10 2.73 13.74 -16.50
CA ALA A 10 3.07 15.16 -16.66
C ALA A 10 4.57 15.40 -16.38
N TRP A 11 5.17 16.32 -17.14
CA TRP A 11 6.60 16.65 -17.07
C TRP A 11 6.80 18.17 -17.08
N ILE A 12 7.77 18.67 -16.29
CA ILE A 12 8.15 20.09 -16.28
C ILE A 12 9.03 20.35 -17.52
N PRO A 13 8.59 21.19 -18.48
CA PRO A 13 9.21 21.23 -19.81
C PRO A 13 10.67 21.75 -19.86
N ASN A 14 11.20 22.41 -18.83
CA ASN A 14 12.48 23.15 -18.89
C ASN A 14 13.48 22.89 -17.74
N ASP A 15 13.47 21.74 -17.06
CA ASP A 15 14.43 21.43 -15.97
C ASP A 15 15.32 20.20 -16.21
N THR A 16 16.53 20.20 -15.64
CA THR A 16 17.49 19.08 -15.66
C THR A 16 17.25 18.06 -14.54
N VAL A 17 17.60 16.79 -14.80
CA VAL A 17 17.14 15.54 -14.16
C VAL A 17 17.63 15.24 -12.71
N GLY A 18 17.69 16.25 -11.82
CA GLY A 18 17.58 16.00 -10.37
C GLY A 18 18.12 17.07 -9.38
N GLN A 19 17.36 17.36 -8.30
CA GLN A 19 17.84 17.74 -6.96
C GLN A 19 16.75 17.55 -5.87
N ILE A 20 17.19 17.31 -4.62
CA ILE A 20 16.41 16.98 -3.40
C ILE A 20 16.11 18.24 -2.54
N GLY A 21 14.82 18.49 -2.23
CA GLY A 21 14.29 19.39 -1.14
C GLY A 21 13.82 20.80 -1.59
N GLN A 22 12.93 21.55 -0.93
CA GLN A 22 12.19 21.44 0.35
C GLN A 22 10.82 22.16 0.28
N ASN A 23 9.83 21.60 0.99
CA ASN A 23 8.61 22.25 1.51
C ASN A 23 7.43 22.55 0.57
N VAL A 24 6.84 21.51 0.01
CA VAL A 24 5.37 21.49 -0.22
C VAL A 24 4.78 20.38 0.62
N PHE A 25 4.00 20.76 1.65
CA PHE A 25 3.12 19.82 2.33
C PHE A 25 1.85 19.71 1.50
N LEU A 26 1.71 18.62 0.75
CA LEU A 26 0.41 18.23 0.23
C LEU A 26 -0.41 17.72 1.42
N SER A 27 -1.35 18.53 1.87
CA SER A 27 -2.42 18.06 2.76
C SER A 27 -3.24 17.05 1.96
N ASN A 28 -3.12 15.78 2.34
CA ASN A 28 -4.02 14.74 1.90
C ASN A 28 -5.40 14.97 2.55
N GLU A 29 -6.17 15.88 1.99
CA GLU A 29 -7.63 15.89 2.17
C GLU A 29 -8.26 15.06 1.05
N TYR A 30 -7.87 13.80 0.93
CA TYR A 30 -8.83 12.81 0.44
C TYR A 30 -9.75 12.47 1.61
N HIS A 31 -10.82 13.25 1.73
CA HIS A 31 -11.98 12.77 2.46
C HIS A 31 -12.65 11.73 1.54
N MET A 32 -12.17 10.50 1.58
CA MET A 32 -12.83 9.37 0.92
C MET A 32 -14.11 9.12 1.72
N THR A 33 -15.23 9.67 1.25
CA THR A 33 -16.54 9.64 1.91
C THR A 33 -17.23 8.27 1.83
N LEU A 34 -16.57 7.24 1.28
CA LEU A 34 -16.93 5.86 1.58
C LEU A 34 -16.44 5.57 2.99
N GLY A 35 -17.31 5.15 3.92
CA GLY A 35 -16.97 4.82 5.31
C GLY A 35 -15.96 3.69 5.52
N TRP A 36 -15.11 3.39 4.53
CA TRP A 36 -14.01 2.44 4.60
C TRP A 36 -12.79 3.08 5.25
N SER A 37 -12.11 2.31 6.10
CA SER A 37 -10.81 2.71 6.62
C SER A 37 -9.71 2.57 5.54
N ALA A 38 -8.54 3.15 5.78
CA ALA A 38 -7.36 2.93 4.95
C ALA A 38 -6.98 1.44 4.83
N ALA A 39 -7.19 0.66 5.90
CA ALA A 39 -6.97 -0.79 5.87
C ALA A 39 -8.04 -1.50 5.03
N GLY A 40 -9.30 -1.07 5.13
CA GLY A 40 -10.40 -1.57 4.31
C GLY A 40 -10.17 -1.37 2.81
N ILE A 41 -9.73 -0.17 2.40
CA ILE A 41 -9.36 0.13 1.01
C ILE A 41 -8.21 -0.76 0.54
N ARG A 42 -7.15 -0.90 1.34
CA ARG A 42 -6.03 -1.79 1.02
C ARG A 42 -6.50 -3.24 0.89
N SER A 43 -7.37 -3.70 1.79
CA SER A 43 -7.93 -5.04 1.73
C SER A 43 -8.70 -5.25 0.43
N ALA A 44 -9.61 -4.34 0.08
CA ALA A 44 -10.40 -4.43 -1.15
C ALA A 44 -9.50 -4.57 -2.39
N LEU A 45 -8.44 -3.74 -2.48
CA LEU A 45 -7.48 -3.81 -3.59
C LEU A 45 -6.67 -5.11 -3.60
N MET A 46 -6.33 -5.67 -2.44
CA MET A 46 -5.53 -6.90 -2.34
C MET A 46 -6.37 -8.16 -2.60
N THR A 47 -7.56 -8.30 -2.00
CA THR A 47 -8.38 -9.52 -2.13
C THR A 47 -9.01 -9.69 -3.51
N THR A 48 -9.11 -8.60 -4.26
CA THR A 48 -9.67 -8.59 -5.62
C THR A 48 -8.59 -8.55 -6.72
N ALA A 49 -7.32 -8.42 -6.35
CA ALA A 49 -6.20 -8.43 -7.29
C ALA A 49 -6.14 -9.74 -8.09
N ASN A 50 -5.67 -9.64 -9.33
CA ASN A 50 -5.56 -10.76 -10.25
C ASN A 50 -4.11 -11.30 -10.30
N PRO A 51 -3.85 -12.54 -9.85
CA PRO A 51 -2.53 -13.17 -9.97
C PRO A 51 -2.25 -13.77 -11.35
N ILE A 52 -3.21 -13.66 -12.28
CA ILE A 52 -3.16 -14.25 -13.62
C ILE A 52 -2.97 -13.14 -14.67
N ASP A 53 -2.10 -13.39 -15.65
CA ASP A 53 -1.82 -12.50 -16.77
C ASP A 53 -2.87 -12.61 -17.89
N ASN A 54 -2.71 -11.79 -18.93
CA ASN A 54 -3.58 -11.80 -20.11
C ASN A 54 -3.50 -13.12 -20.93
N SER A 55 -2.46 -13.92 -20.74
CA SER A 55 -2.28 -15.25 -21.33
C SER A 55 -2.95 -16.34 -20.51
N LYS A 56 -3.73 -15.97 -19.48
CA LYS A 56 -4.40 -16.87 -18.54
C LYS A 56 -3.43 -17.76 -17.78
N ARG A 57 -2.20 -17.29 -17.55
CA ARG A 57 -1.15 -17.98 -16.80
C ARG A 57 -0.77 -17.19 -15.55
N PRO A 58 -0.18 -17.82 -14.52
CA PRO A 58 0.36 -17.08 -13.38
C PRO A 58 1.36 -16.02 -13.85
N ILE A 59 1.26 -14.82 -13.29
CA ILE A 59 2.20 -13.72 -13.57
C ILE A 59 3.63 -14.21 -13.33
N ARG A 60 4.57 -13.76 -14.18
CA ARG A 60 5.98 -14.17 -14.15
C ARG A 60 6.90 -13.07 -13.67
N ASP A 61 7.94 -13.47 -12.95
CA ASP A 61 9.00 -12.60 -12.50
C ASP A 61 10.13 -12.54 -13.54
N GLN A 62 10.26 -11.39 -14.20
CA GLN A 62 11.31 -11.16 -15.19
C GLN A 62 12.72 -11.18 -14.59
N GLY A 63 12.88 -10.80 -13.31
CA GLY A 63 14.18 -10.82 -12.61
C GLY A 63 14.64 -12.22 -12.19
N LEU A 64 13.72 -13.20 -12.18
CA LEU A 64 13.98 -14.59 -11.81
C LEU A 64 13.71 -15.54 -12.98
N ASN A 65 14.37 -15.33 -14.13
CA ASN A 65 14.28 -16.19 -15.32
C ASN A 65 12.84 -16.47 -15.78
N SER A 66 11.92 -15.50 -15.65
CA SER A 66 10.50 -15.68 -16.01
C SER A 66 9.81 -16.83 -15.27
N THR A 67 10.24 -17.15 -14.06
CA THR A 67 9.53 -18.09 -13.17
C THR A 67 8.22 -17.47 -12.64
N VAL A 68 7.35 -18.28 -12.04
CA VAL A 68 6.09 -17.78 -11.45
C VAL A 68 6.39 -16.78 -10.34
N ALA A 69 5.79 -15.60 -10.41
CA ALA A 69 5.99 -14.55 -9.43
C ALA A 69 5.44 -14.98 -8.06
N SER A 70 6.30 -14.90 -7.05
CA SER A 70 5.90 -15.16 -5.67
C SER A 70 5.10 -13.98 -5.10
N PRO A 71 4.33 -14.18 -4.01
CA PRO A 71 3.70 -13.06 -3.30
C PRO A 71 4.69 -11.99 -2.82
N LEU A 72 5.97 -12.33 -2.64
CA LEU A 72 7.00 -11.33 -2.32
C LEU A 72 7.31 -10.41 -3.52
N ALA A 73 7.20 -10.91 -4.75
CA ALA A 73 7.41 -10.14 -5.97
C ALA A 73 6.16 -9.35 -6.40
N MET A 74 4.96 -9.94 -6.30
CA MET A 74 3.73 -9.36 -6.84
C MET A 74 2.67 -8.93 -5.81
N GLY A 75 2.85 -9.29 -4.55
CA GLY A 75 1.81 -9.20 -3.53
C GLY A 75 0.67 -10.15 -3.84
N ALA A 76 -0.57 -9.65 -3.79
CA ALA A 76 -1.76 -10.43 -4.14
C ALA A 76 -1.99 -10.56 -5.66
N GLY A 77 -1.24 -9.83 -6.50
CA GLY A 77 -1.41 -9.82 -7.96
C GLY A 77 -1.53 -8.41 -8.53
N GLN A 78 -1.92 -8.32 -9.80
CA GLN A 78 -2.20 -7.06 -10.50
C GLN A 78 -3.51 -6.46 -10.02
N VAL A 79 -3.53 -5.14 -9.78
CA VAL A 79 -4.74 -4.43 -9.33
C VAL A 79 -5.89 -4.58 -10.34
N ASP A 80 -7.09 -4.86 -9.85
CA ASP A 80 -8.35 -4.86 -10.60
C ASP A 80 -9.32 -3.83 -9.98
N PRO A 81 -9.32 -2.57 -10.48
CA PRO A 81 -10.11 -1.50 -9.88
C PRO A 81 -11.62 -1.75 -9.90
N ASN A 82 -12.12 -2.45 -10.93
CA ASN A 82 -13.56 -2.71 -11.08
C ASN A 82 -14.03 -3.72 -10.03
N ARG A 83 -13.25 -4.78 -9.81
CA ARG A 83 -13.57 -5.76 -8.75
C ARG A 83 -13.39 -5.18 -7.35
N ALA A 84 -12.41 -4.29 -7.16
CA ALA A 84 -12.17 -3.64 -5.87
C ALA A 84 -13.31 -2.73 -5.39
N LEU A 85 -14.22 -2.32 -6.28
CA LEU A 85 -15.40 -1.52 -5.93
C LEU A 85 -16.43 -2.31 -5.10
N ASP A 86 -16.55 -3.62 -5.36
CA ASP A 86 -17.39 -4.54 -4.59
C ASP A 86 -16.59 -5.79 -4.22
N PRO A 87 -15.74 -5.71 -3.17
CA PRO A 87 -14.87 -6.81 -2.76
C PRO A 87 -15.63 -7.94 -2.04
N GLY A 88 -16.92 -7.74 -1.72
CA GLY A 88 -17.73 -8.61 -0.85
C GLY A 88 -17.31 -8.55 0.62
N LEU A 89 -16.06 -8.92 0.92
CA LEU A 89 -15.47 -8.91 2.26
C LEU A 89 -14.20 -8.05 2.31
N ILE A 90 -14.03 -7.34 3.43
CA ILE A 90 -12.83 -6.57 3.72
C ILE A 90 -12.22 -6.98 5.07
N TYR A 91 -10.90 -7.03 5.13
CA TYR A 91 -10.12 -7.14 6.35
C TYR A 91 -9.82 -5.73 6.86
N ASP A 92 -10.65 -5.25 7.80
CA ASP A 92 -10.50 -3.92 8.37
C ASP A 92 -9.50 -3.90 9.55
N ALA A 93 -8.84 -2.76 9.75
CA ALA A 93 -7.94 -2.51 10.87
C ALA A 93 -7.94 -1.02 11.24
N ARG A 94 -7.98 -0.73 12.54
CA ARG A 94 -7.92 0.61 13.10
C ARG A 94 -6.50 0.96 13.54
N ARG A 95 -6.28 2.26 13.80
CA ARG A 95 -5.01 2.76 14.36
C ARG A 95 -4.55 1.98 15.59
N GLN A 96 -5.48 1.59 16.46
CA GLN A 96 -5.18 0.86 17.70
C GLN A 96 -4.62 -0.54 17.44
N ASP A 97 -5.06 -1.22 16.38
CA ASP A 97 -4.56 -2.56 16.03
C ASP A 97 -3.08 -2.50 15.62
N TYR A 98 -2.70 -1.46 14.87
CA TYR A 98 -1.29 -1.22 14.54
C TYR A 98 -0.46 -0.83 15.77
N ILE A 99 -1.03 -0.10 16.73
CA ILE A 99 -0.33 0.19 18.00
C ILE A 99 -0.12 -1.10 18.80
N ASN A 100 -1.12 -1.96 18.88
CA ASN A 100 -1.03 -3.26 19.56
C ASN A 100 0.03 -4.16 18.90
N LEU A 101 0.10 -4.17 17.57
CA LEU A 101 1.19 -4.85 16.84
C LEU A 101 2.56 -4.27 17.20
N LEU A 102 2.71 -2.95 17.26
CA LEU A 102 3.98 -2.33 17.69
C LEU A 102 4.35 -2.69 19.13
N CYS A 103 3.35 -2.84 20.01
CA CYS A 103 3.56 -3.31 21.38
C CYS A 103 4.01 -4.77 21.43
N SER A 104 3.48 -5.66 20.57
CA SER A 104 3.88 -7.08 20.55
C SER A 104 5.29 -7.31 19.99
N LEU A 105 5.85 -6.34 19.27
CA LEU A 105 7.21 -6.40 18.73
C LEU A 105 8.31 -6.08 19.77
N ASN A 106 7.97 -5.93 21.05
CA ASN A 106 8.90 -5.62 22.15
C ASN A 106 9.78 -4.38 21.87
N LEU A 107 9.24 -3.38 21.17
CA LEU A 107 9.93 -2.12 20.89
C LEU A 107 10.02 -1.23 22.13
N SER A 108 11.10 -0.46 22.24
CA SER A 108 11.22 0.54 23.31
C SER A 108 10.17 1.66 23.15
N LYS A 109 9.69 2.19 24.28
CA LYS A 109 8.66 3.25 24.29
C LYS A 109 9.04 4.44 23.41
N LYS A 110 10.32 4.84 23.40
CA LYS A 110 10.83 5.93 22.56
C LYS A 110 10.62 5.66 21.06
N ARG A 111 10.85 4.42 20.60
CA ARG A 111 10.62 4.03 19.19
C ARG A 111 9.15 4.02 18.84
N VAL A 112 8.30 3.48 19.72
CA VAL A 112 6.85 3.47 19.49
C VAL A 112 6.29 4.90 19.43
N PHE A 113 6.74 5.80 20.30
CA PHE A 113 6.37 7.22 20.23
C PHE A 113 6.86 7.91 18.95
N ALA A 114 8.08 7.60 18.50
CA ALA A 114 8.61 8.14 17.25
C ALA A 114 7.80 7.68 16.02
N ILE A 115 7.38 6.41 15.98
CA ILE A 115 6.59 5.85 14.88
C ILE A 115 5.16 6.41 14.91
N THR A 116 4.49 6.35 16.07
CA THR A 116 3.09 6.78 16.21
C THR A 116 2.91 8.29 16.22
N ARG A 117 4.00 9.07 16.42
CA ARG A 117 4.00 10.53 16.62
C ARG A 117 2.93 11.00 17.62
N SER A 118 2.69 10.20 18.65
CA SER A 118 1.63 10.41 19.64
C SER A 118 2.23 10.74 21.01
N LYS A 119 1.55 11.54 21.84
CA LYS A 119 2.02 11.84 23.21
C LYS A 119 1.73 10.73 24.21
N LYS A 120 0.72 9.90 23.91
CA LYS A 120 0.28 8.76 24.71
C LYS A 120 -0.19 7.67 23.76
N TYR A 121 0.09 6.41 24.09
CA TYR A 121 -0.52 5.24 23.46
C TYR A 121 -0.86 4.24 24.55
N THR A 122 -1.86 3.40 24.30
CA THR A 122 -2.23 2.28 25.15
C THR A 122 -1.91 1.00 24.39
N CYS A 123 -1.23 0.06 25.05
CA CYS A 123 -1.18 -1.31 24.57
C CYS A 123 -2.39 -2.02 25.19
N ALA A 124 -3.38 -2.35 24.36
CA ALA A 124 -4.51 -3.16 24.77
C ALA A 124 -4.26 -4.57 24.24
N LEU A 125 -3.50 -5.35 25.00
CA LEU A 125 -3.35 -6.79 24.79
C LEU A 125 -4.24 -7.51 25.80
#